data_AF-A0A1V9ZA37-F1
#
_entry.id   AF-A0A1V9ZA37-F1
#
_cell.length_a   1.000
_cell.length_b   1.000
_cell.length_c   1.000
_cell.angle_alpha   90.00
_cell.angle_beta   90.00
_cell.angle_gamma   90.00
#
_symmetry.space_group_name_H-M   'P 1'
#
loop_
_entity.id
_entity.type
_entity.pdbx_description
1 polymer ?
#
loop_
_entity_poly.entity_id
_entity_poly.type
_entity_poly.pdbx_seq_one_letter_code
_entity_poly.pdbx_strand_id
1 'polypeptide(L)' 'MPRGTNSQGNRYNSPAVSQPNTTSYHYSNADGSYYYSNSDGSTYYNNGQGSATYTAPSGAKYSK' A
#
# COMPACT_ATOMS: atom_id res chain seq x y z
N MET A 1 14.35 -2.47 -8.74
CA MET A 1 13.07 -2.43 -7.98
C MET A 1 13.29 -1.52 -6.78
N PRO A 2 12.65 -0.34 -6.68
CA PRO A 2 12.82 0.52 -5.52
C PRO A 2 12.19 -0.18 -4.32
N ARG A 3 13.07 -0.63 -3.44
CA ARG A 3 12.74 -1.13 -2.11
C ARG A 3 13.57 -0.35 -1.13
N GLY A 4 12.97 0.11 -0.05
CA GLY A 4 13.69 0.78 1.01
C GLY A 4 13.12 0.39 2.36
N THR A 5 13.94 0.52 3.38
CA THR A 5 13.58 0.23 4.76
C THR A 5 13.91 1.47 5.57
N ASN A 6 12.93 2.04 6.27
CA ASN A 6 13.18 3.18 7.14
C ASN A 6 13.80 2.71 8.47
N SER A 7 14.27 3.64 9.30
CA SER A 7 14.88 3.36 10.60
C SER A 7 13.96 2.64 11.60
N GLN A 8 12.66 2.57 11.32
CA GLN A 8 11.66 1.87 12.14
C GLN A 8 11.39 0.44 11.64
N GLY A 9 12.10 -0.02 10.61
CA GLY A 9 11.93 -1.34 10.03
C GLY A 9 10.78 -1.45 9.02
N ASN A 10 10.11 -0.34 8.71
CA ASN A 10 9.03 -0.32 7.72
C ASN A 10 9.64 -0.42 6.32
N ARG A 11 9.10 -1.32 5.51
CA ARG A 11 9.57 -1.63 4.17
C ARG A 11 8.58 -1.08 3.15
N TYR A 12 9.07 -0.36 2.17
CA TYR A 12 8.29 -0.08 0.97
C TYR A 12 8.84 -0.90 -0.19
N ASN A 13 7.94 -1.37 -1.05
CA ASN A 13 8.26 -1.99 -2.32
C ASN A 13 7.32 -1.41 -3.38
N SER A 14 7.86 -0.88 -4.47
CA SER A 14 7.06 -0.61 -5.66
C SER A 14 7.07 -1.85 -6.56
N PRO A 15 6.00 -2.66 -6.61
CA PRO A 15 5.91 -3.79 -7.53
C PRO A 15 5.89 -3.34 -9.01
N ALA A 16 5.64 -2.05 -9.25
CA ALA A 16 5.33 -1.48 -10.55
C ALA A 16 6.55 -1.02 -11.38
N VAL A 17 7.65 -1.79 -11.39
CA VAL A 17 8.77 -1.49 -12.33
C VAL A 17 8.64 -2.17 -13.69
N SER A 18 7.65 -3.04 -13.90
CA SER A 18 7.46 -3.70 -15.21
C SER A 18 6.65 -2.87 -16.22
N GLN A 19 6.07 -1.72 -15.82
CA GLN A 19 5.41 -0.79 -16.72
C GLN A 19 5.78 0.66 -16.40
N PRO A 20 6.38 1.43 -17.33
CA PRO A 20 6.54 2.87 -17.15
C PRO A 20 5.17 3.51 -16.92
N ASN A 21 5.09 4.44 -15.96
CA ASN A 21 3.89 5.18 -15.53
C ASN A 21 2.90 4.46 -14.59
N THR A 22 3.28 3.33 -13.99
CA THR A 22 2.46 2.74 -12.91
C THR A 22 2.94 3.26 -11.55
N THR A 23 2.09 4.01 -10.86
CA THR A 23 2.36 4.60 -9.53
C THR A 23 2.03 3.64 -8.38
N SER A 24 1.90 2.34 -8.64
CA SER A 24 1.51 1.37 -7.61
C SER A 24 2.65 1.18 -6.60
N TYR A 25 2.33 1.31 -5.32
CA TYR A 25 3.28 1.10 -4.22
C TYR A 25 2.67 0.27 -3.10
N HIS A 26 3.50 -0.57 -2.50
CA HIS A 26 3.17 -1.36 -1.33
C HIS A 26 4.04 -0.93 -0.16
N TYR A 27 3.43 -0.68 0.98
CA TYR A 27 4.08 -0.31 2.21
C TYR A 27 3.75 -1.35 3.27
N SER A 28 4.75 -1.87 3.96
CA SER A 28 4.60 -2.84 5.04
C SER A 28 5.30 -2.31 6.27
N ASN A 29 4.55 -2.15 7.35
CA ASN A 29 5.07 -1.67 8.61
C ASN A 29 5.51 -2.83 9.51
N ALA A 30 6.40 -2.51 10.44
CA ALA A 30 6.87 -3.48 11.43
C ALA A 30 5.78 -3.94 12.41
N ASP A 31 4.72 -3.14 12.59
CA ASP A 31 3.56 -3.44 13.43
C ASP A 31 2.56 -4.43 12.77
N GLY A 32 2.87 -4.91 11.55
CA GLY A 32 2.00 -5.81 10.78
C GLY A 32 0.96 -5.09 9.93
N SER A 33 0.83 -3.77 10.04
CA SER A 33 0.00 -2.98 9.13
C SER A 33 0.63 -2.90 7.74
N TYR A 34 -0.21 -2.80 6.71
CA TYR A 34 0.26 -2.66 5.34
C TYR A 34 -0.68 -1.80 4.51
N TYR A 35 -0.14 -1.21 3.45
CA TYR A 35 -0.85 -0.31 2.56
C TYR A 35 -0.51 -0.62 1.10
N TYR A 36 -1.53 -0.73 0.27
CA TYR A 36 -1.42 -0.81 -1.18
C TYR A 36 -2.00 0.46 -1.80
N SER A 37 -1.25 1.06 -2.71
CA SER A 37 -1.77 1.99 -3.69
C SER A 37 -1.68 1.34 -5.05
N ASN A 38 -2.79 1.35 -5.77
CA ASN A 38 -2.87 0.85 -7.13
C ASN A 38 -2.81 2.02 -8.11
N SER A 39 -2.42 1.72 -9.35
CA SER A 39 -2.31 2.71 -10.43
C SER A 39 -3.65 3.27 -10.90
N ASP A 40 -4.75 2.55 -10.61
CA ASP A 40 -6.11 3.02 -10.87
C ASP A 40 -6.59 4.07 -9.86
N GLY A 41 -5.76 4.41 -8.85
CA GLY A 41 -6.09 5.34 -7.77
C GLY A 41 -6.81 4.69 -6.58
N SER A 42 -7.11 3.39 -6.64
CA SER A 42 -7.61 2.67 -5.48
C SER A 42 -6.50 2.43 -4.46
N THR A 43 -6.88 2.37 -3.20
CA THR A 43 -5.95 2.12 -2.09
C THR A 43 -6.53 1.11 -1.12
N TYR A 44 -5.67 0.38 -0.43
CA TYR A 44 -6.07 -0.59 0.57
C TYR A 44 -5.14 -0.46 1.75
N TYR A 45 -5.70 -0.22 2.93
CA TYR A 45 -4.97 -0.10 4.18
C TYR A 45 -5.42 -1.21 5.12
N ASN A 46 -4.49 -1.92 5.72
CA ASN A 46 -4.76 -2.89 6.79
C ASN A 46 -3.96 -2.48 8.01
N ASN A 47 -4.60 -2.43 9.18
CA ASN A 47 -3.96 -1.99 10.41
C ASN A 47 -3.17 -3.09 11.14
N GLY A 48 -3.10 -4.31 10.62
CA GLY A 48 -2.45 -5.46 11.26
C GLY A 48 -3.22 -6.02 12.46
N GLN A 49 -4.35 -5.42 12.84
CA GLN A 49 -5.15 -5.76 14.02
C GLN A 49 -6.53 -6.35 13.66
N GLY A 50 -6.72 -6.68 12.38
CA GLY A 50 -7.94 -7.30 11.86
C GLY A 50 -8.91 -6.33 11.17
N SER A 51 -8.62 -5.03 11.15
CA SER A 51 -9.38 -4.04 10.37
C SER A 51 -8.66 -3.67 9.09
N ALA A 52 -9.45 -3.47 8.04
CA ALA A 52 -8.91 -3.01 6.76
C ALA A 52 -9.86 -2.03 6.10
N THR A 53 -9.29 -1.01 5.45
CA THR A 53 -10.01 0.01 4.71
C THR A 53 -9.59 -0.05 3.25
N TYR A 54 -10.52 -0.38 2.38
CA TYR A 54 -10.39 -0.23 0.94
C TYR A 54 -10.96 1.12 0.51
N THR A 55 -10.19 1.91 -0.23
CA THR A 55 -10.65 3.15 -0.87
C THR A 55 -10.70 2.91 -2.38
N ALA A 56 -11.89 3.01 -2.95
CA ALA A 56 -12.08 2.95 -4.39
C ALA A 56 -11.46 4.19 -5.07
N PRO A 57 -11.18 4.13 -6.38
CA PRO A 57 -10.70 5.29 -7.15
C PRO A 57 -11.65 6.50 -7.09
N SER A 58 -12.96 6.23 -6.93
CA SER A 58 -14.00 7.24 -6.75
C SER A 58 -13.97 7.92 -5.37
N GLY A 59 -13.09 7.49 -4.47
CA GLY A 59 -13.00 7.97 -3.09
C GLY A 59 -13.91 7.26 -2.10
N ALA A 60 -14.76 6.32 -2.55
CA ALA A 60 -15.60 5.52 -1.67
C ALA A 60 -14.76 4.63 -0.75
N LYS A 61 -15.02 4.65 0.56
CA LYS A 61 -14.26 3.90 1.56
C LYS A 61 -15.11 2.75 2.10
N TYR A 62 -14.52 1.58 2.15
CA TYR A 62 -15.10 0.35 2.67
C TYR A 62 -14.19 -0.18 3.76
N SER A 63 -14.68 -0.21 4.99
CA SER A 63 -13.95 -0.76 6.12
C SER A 63 -14.54 -2.11 6.51
N LYS A 64 -13.66 -3.07 6.81
CA LYS A 64 -13.97 -4.32 7.48
C LYS A 64 -13.58 -4.23 8.95
#